data_AF-A0A846NJK9-F1
#
_entry.id   AF-A0A846NJK9-F1
#
_cell.length_a   1.000
_cell.length_b   1.000
_cell.length_c   1.000
_cell.angle_alpha   90.00
_cell.angle_beta   90.00
_cell.angle_gamma   90.00
#
_symmetry.space_group_name_H-M   'P 1'
#
loop_
_entity.id
_entity.type
_entity.pdbx_description
1 polymer ?
#
loop_
_entity_poly.entity_id
_entity_poly.type
_entity_poly.pdbx_seq_one_letter_code
_entity_poly.pdbx_strand_id
1 'polypeptide(L)' 'MSKEDVMITTVRIKKELWDRFLQKVYQENGKTHGGVIRRTIERLIKEYVE' A
#
# COMPACT_ATOMS: atom_id res chain seq x y z
N MET A 1 1.35 16.45 -18.77
CA MET A 1 1.57 15.12 -18.17
C MET A 1 0.35 14.28 -18.50
N SER A 2 0.50 13.21 -19.30
CA SER A 2 -0.59 12.25 -19.48
C SER A 2 -0.98 11.73 -18.10
N LYS A 3 -2.28 11.77 -17.79
CA LYS A 3 -2.80 11.05 -16.63
C LYS A 3 -2.42 9.59 -16.85
N GLU A 4 -1.45 9.08 -16.10
CA GLU A 4 -1.24 7.64 -16.03
C GLU A 4 -2.58 6.99 -15.73
N ASP A 5 -2.89 5.87 -16.37
CA ASP A 5 -4.14 5.15 -16.17
C ASP A 5 -4.17 4.58 -14.74
N VAL A 6 -4.56 5.41 -13.77
CA VAL A 6 -4.70 5.03 -12.38
C VAL A 6 -6.03 4.32 -12.20
N MET A 7 -5.97 3.09 -11.69
CA MET A 7 -7.15 2.31 -11.33
C MET A 7 -7.42 2.41 -9.82
N ILE A 8 -8.69 2.59 -9.44
CA ILE A 8 -9.14 2.56 -8.05
C ILE A 8 -9.87 1.23 -7.83
N THR A 9 -9.39 0.44 -6.86
CA THR A 9 -10.04 -0.79 -6.42
C THR A 9 -10.30 -0.77 -4.92
N THR A 10 -11.36 -1.45 -4.49
CA THR A 10 -11.68 -1.65 -3.07
C THR A 10 -11.53 -3.12 -2.74
N VAL A 11 -10.73 -3.44 -1.73
CA VAL A 11 -10.53 -4.82 -1.24
C VAL A 11 -11.01 -4.93 0.21
N ARG A 12 -11.52 -6.10 0.59
CA ARG A 12 -11.88 -6.41 1.98
C ARG A 12 -10.75 -7.19 2.63
N ILE A 13 -10.13 -6.61 3.65
CA ILE A 13 -9.01 -7.21 4.40
C ILE A 13 -9.46 -7.38 5.86
N LYS A 14 -9.04 -8.48 6.51
CA LYS A 14 -9.25 -8.67 7.95
C LYS A 14 -8.59 -7.51 8.72
N LYS A 15 -9.33 -6.87 9.63
CA LYS A 15 -8.84 -5.73 10.42
C LYS A 15 -7.48 -5.98 11.05
N GLU A 16 -7.30 -7.13 11.70
CA GLU A 16 -6.04 -7.49 12.37
C GLU A 16 -4.84 -7.54 11.41
N LEU A 17 -5.05 -8.02 10.19
CA LEU A 17 -3.99 -8.08 9.18
C LEU A 17 -3.65 -6.66 8.69
N TRP A 18 -4.66 -5.83 8.49
CA TRP A 18 -4.48 -4.43 8.11
C TRP A 18 -3.74 -3.63 9.19
N ASP A 19 -4.10 -3.81 10.45
CA ASP A 19 -3.43 -3.16 11.58
C ASP A 19 -1.94 -3.55 11.66
N ARG A 20 -1.64 -4.85 11.49
CA ARG A 20 -0.25 -5.35 11.42
C ARG A 20 0.51 -4.79 10.22
N PHE A 21 -0.14 -4.67 9.06
CA PHE A 21 0.43 -4.03 7.88
C PHE A 21 0.80 -2.57 8.16
N LEU A 22 -0.11 -1.79 8.77
CA LEU A 22 0.16 -0.39 9.11
C LEU A 22 1.30 -0.24 10.13
N GLN A 23 1.37 -1.12 11.13
CA GLN A 23 2.49 -1.14 12.08
C GLN A 23 3.83 -1.40 11.36
N LYS A 24 3.88 -2.37 10.45
CA LYS A 24 5.09 -2.67 9.68
C LYS A 24 5.48 -1.51 8.76
N VAL A 25 4.51 -0.88 8.09
CA VAL A 25 4.73 0.33 7.28
C VAL A 25 5.33 1.45 8.13
N TYR A 26 4.79 1.67 9.33
CA TYR A 26 5.32 2.67 10.26
C TYR A 26 6.75 2.34 10.70
N GLN A 27 7.05 1.09 11.03
CA GLN A 27 8.40 0.66 11.42
C GLN A 27 9.42 0.87 10.29
N GLU A 28 9.05 0.59 9.04
CA GLU A 28 9.95 0.74 7.89
C GLU A 28 10.12 2.21 7.45
N ASN A 29 9.11 3.06 7.63
CA ASN A 29 9.08 4.40 7.00
C ASN A 29 8.95 5.57 7.99
N GLY A 30 8.71 5.31 9.28
CA GLY A 30 8.39 6.29 10.32
C GLY A 30 7.05 7.01 10.14
N LYS A 31 6.23 6.64 9.13
CA LYS A 31 5.00 7.33 8.73
C LYS A 31 3.99 6.36 8.10
N THR A 32 2.69 6.68 8.22
CA THR A 32 1.57 5.87 7.70
C THR A 32 0.52 6.69 6.93
N HIS A 33 0.87 7.84 6.38
CA HIS A 33 -0.07 8.60 5.54
C HIS A 33 -0.33 7.89 4.20
N GLY A 34 -1.43 8.23 3.53
CA GLY A 34 -1.90 7.52 2.32
C GLY A 34 -0.85 7.36 1.22
N GLY A 35 0.00 8.36 1.00
CA GLY A 35 1.11 8.27 0.03
C GLY A 35 2.17 7.20 0.35
N VAL A 36 2.48 6.95 1.63
CA VAL A 36 3.41 5.86 2.02
C VAL A 36 2.73 4.51 1.83
N ILE A 37 1.49 4.39 2.30
CA ILE A 37 0.69 3.16 2.13
C ILE A 37 0.58 2.78 0.66
N ARG A 38 0.25 3.74 -0.21
CA ARG A 38 0.16 3.55 -1.66
C ARG A 38 1.46 2.98 -2.22
N ARG A 39 2.61 3.63 -1.94
CA ARG A 39 3.91 3.18 -2.45
C ARG A 39 4.29 1.79 -1.94
N THR A 40 3.97 1.47 -0.69
CA THR A 40 4.20 0.12 -0.16
C THR A 40 3.36 -0.93 -0.89
N ILE A 41 2.08 -0.64 -1.14
CA ILE A 41 1.20 -1.54 -1.90
C ILE A 41 1.71 -1.69 -3.35
N GLU A 42 2.08 -0.59 -4.01
CA GLU A 42 2.65 -0.63 -5.37
C GLU A 42 3.93 -1.47 -5.43
N ARG A 43 4.83 -1.33 -4.44
CA ARG A 43 6.02 -2.17 -4.32
C ARG A 43 5.65 -3.66 -4.21
N LEU A 44 4.73 -4.01 -3.32
CA LEU A 44 4.30 -5.40 -3.11
C LEU A 44 3.63 -6.00 -4.34
N ILE A 45 2.83 -5.20 -5.06
CA ILE A 45 2.23 -5.63 -6.34
C ILE A 45 3.33 -5.88 -7.37
N LYS A 46 4.32 -4.98 -7.48
CA LYS A 46 5.45 -5.13 -8.39
C LYS A 46 6.25 -6.41 -8.10
N GLU A 47 6.60 -6.64 -6.84
CA GLU A 47 7.28 -7.86 -6.36
C GLU A 47 6.50 -9.15 -6.61
N TYR A 48 5.18 -9.08 -6.80
CA TYR A 48 4.34 -10.24 -7.08
C TYR A 48 4.24 -10.56 -8.58
N VAL A 49 4.34 -9.55 -9.45
CA VAL A 49 4.13 -9.71 -10.91
C VAL A 49 5.42 -9.81 -11.72
N GLU A 50 6.52 -9.27 -11.21
CA GLU A 50 7.88 -9.33 -11.80
C GLU A 50 8.77 -10.28 -11.00
#